data_AF-A0A0D0DI62-F1
#
_entry.id   AF-A0A0D0DI62-F1
#
_cell.length_a   1.000
_cell.length_b   1.000
_cell.length_c   1.000
_cell.angle_alpha   90.00
_cell.angle_beta   90.00
_cell.angle_gamma   90.00
#
_symmetry.space_group_name_H-M   'P 1'
#
loop_
_entity.id
_entity.type
_entity.pdbx_description
1 polymer ?
#
loop_
_entity_poly.entity_id
_entity_poly.type
_entity_poly.pdbx_seq_one_letter_code
_entity_poly.pdbx_strand_id
1 'polypeptide(L)'
;SISFTPAATGAELPDGGLGAWCTVLGSFLAQFCGYGYTNAFGVYQAFYTENYLTSESASTISWIGSIISFFVTGLGLICGPLFDRGYFYHVFIGGAILQSFSLFMLSMVKPGNYYQVLLAQGFGVGIGQGLMYVPSFAVLSHHFDRRRTTMMSIVASGASLGGIAHTIMLNKLLNGPFGFEAGVRISAGFVSMVLFLSCLLVRPRYETVQKTSSVNLWKATKKCFTEVPSLLTILGFTFFQTAYLYPMFYL
;
A
#
# COMPACT_ATOMS: atom_id res chain seq x y z
N SER A 1 -39.10 -38.81 -1.68
CA SER A 1 -38.16 -38.42 -0.61
C SER A 1 -36.77 -38.31 -1.22
N ILE A 2 -36.38 -37.11 -1.66
CA ILE A 2 -35.03 -36.87 -2.17
C ILE A 2 -34.19 -36.47 -0.97
N SER A 3 -33.39 -37.40 -0.48
CA SER A 3 -32.42 -37.18 0.59
C SER A 3 -31.27 -36.33 0.06
N PHE A 4 -31.23 -35.06 0.49
CA PHE A 4 -30.03 -34.25 0.42
C PHE A 4 -28.99 -34.86 1.37
N THR A 5 -28.03 -35.59 0.83
CA THR A 5 -26.75 -35.82 1.51
C THR A 5 -26.04 -34.47 1.64
N PRO A 6 -25.82 -33.94 2.86
CA PRO A 6 -24.98 -32.78 3.02
C PRO A 6 -23.55 -33.21 2.68
N ALA A 7 -22.92 -32.51 1.74
CA ALA A 7 -21.50 -32.69 1.46
C ALA A 7 -20.71 -32.22 2.70
N ALA A 8 -20.46 -33.14 3.62
CA ALA A 8 -19.49 -32.96 4.69
C ALA A 8 -18.09 -33.22 4.13
N THR A 9 -17.42 -32.16 3.67
CA THR A 9 -15.95 -32.07 3.72
C THR A 9 -15.61 -30.82 4.50
N GLY A 10 -15.48 -31.01 5.82
CA GLY A 10 -15.07 -29.98 6.76
C GLY A 10 -13.60 -29.63 6.57
N ALA A 11 -13.35 -28.50 5.91
CA ALA A 11 -12.36 -27.58 6.41
C ALA A 11 -13.15 -26.44 7.04
N GLU A 12 -13.46 -26.53 8.34
CA GLU A 12 -13.75 -25.31 9.10
C GLU A 12 -12.58 -24.36 8.80
N LEU A 13 -12.85 -23.21 8.18
CA LEU A 13 -11.90 -22.10 8.14
C LEU A 13 -11.50 -21.87 9.60
N PRO A 14 -10.30 -22.30 10.04
CA PRO A 14 -9.95 -22.11 11.43
C PRO A 14 -9.66 -20.62 11.51
N ASP A 15 -10.52 -19.87 12.19
CA ASP A 15 -10.19 -18.53 12.65
C ASP A 15 -8.95 -18.65 13.57
N GLY A 16 -7.75 -18.78 13.00
CA GLY A 16 -6.53 -19.08 13.73
C GLY A 16 -5.55 -20.04 13.04
N GLY A 17 -4.56 -20.48 13.83
CA GLY A 17 -3.39 -21.20 13.36
C GLY A 17 -2.18 -20.29 13.13
N LEU A 18 -0.97 -20.82 13.33
CA LEU A 18 0.27 -20.05 13.23
C LEU A 18 0.41 -19.39 11.85
N GLY A 19 0.04 -20.09 10.77
CA GLY A 19 0.09 -19.54 9.41
C GLY A 19 -0.84 -18.33 9.21
N ALA A 20 -2.05 -18.36 9.77
CA ALA A 20 -3.00 -17.24 9.69
C ALA A 20 -2.50 -16.00 10.43
N TRP A 21 -1.95 -16.19 11.64
CA TRP A 21 -1.34 -15.11 12.42
C TRP A 21 -0.04 -14.57 11.80
N CYS A 22 0.78 -15.43 11.19
CA CYS A 22 1.93 -15.01 10.39
C CYS A 22 1.49 -14.15 9.20
N THR A 23 0.41 -14.54 8.50
CA THR A 23 -0.15 -13.73 7.41
C THR A 23 -0.65 -12.37 7.91
N VAL A 24 -1.34 -12.31 9.07
CA VAL A 24 -1.74 -11.03 9.69
C VAL A 24 -0.53 -10.16 9.99
N LEU A 25 0.51 -10.72 10.62
CA LEU A 25 1.74 -9.99 10.92
C LEU A 25 2.46 -9.54 9.64
N GLY A 26 2.53 -10.38 8.62
CA GLY A 26 3.12 -10.05 7.33
C GLY A 26 2.36 -8.90 6.65
N SER A 27 1.03 -8.96 6.58
CA SER A 27 0.19 -7.90 6.04
C SER A 27 0.29 -6.61 6.86
N PHE A 28 0.41 -6.72 8.20
CA PHE A 28 0.65 -5.58 9.08
C PHE A 28 1.97 -4.89 8.73
N LEU A 29 3.05 -5.65 8.55
CA LEU A 29 4.36 -5.11 8.16
C LEU A 29 4.33 -4.48 6.75
N ALA A 30 3.56 -5.06 5.82
CA ALA A 30 3.35 -4.46 4.50
C ALA A 30 2.61 -3.12 4.59
N GLN A 31 1.59 -2.99 5.45
CA GLN A 31 0.90 -1.72 5.67
C GLN A 31 1.77 -0.70 6.41
N PHE A 32 2.59 -1.16 7.36
CA PHE A 32 3.56 -0.34 8.07
C PHE A 32 4.55 0.33 7.11
N CYS A 33 5.14 -0.45 6.19
CA CYS A 33 6.11 0.06 5.21
C CYS A 33 5.49 0.61 3.92
N GLY A 34 4.24 0.28 3.61
CA GLY A 34 3.50 0.83 2.48
C GLY A 34 2.83 2.13 2.89
N TYR A 35 1.57 2.03 3.32
CA TYR A 35 0.75 3.19 3.64
C TYR A 35 1.33 4.05 4.77
N GLY A 36 1.97 3.42 5.77
CA GLY A 36 2.68 4.15 6.82
C GLY A 36 3.83 5.01 6.29
N TYR A 37 4.54 4.56 5.26
CA TYR A 37 5.58 5.35 4.61
C TYR A 37 5.00 6.56 3.86
N THR A 38 3.83 6.38 3.22
CA THR A 38 3.11 7.47 2.54
C THR A 38 2.64 8.54 3.53
N ASN A 39 2.18 8.14 4.72
CA ASN A 39 1.82 9.08 5.78
C ASN A 39 3.03 9.92 6.26
N ALA A 40 4.25 9.39 6.16
CA ALA A 40 5.47 10.11 6.50
C ALA A 40 5.97 11.07 5.39
N PHE A 41 5.25 11.19 4.26
CA PHE A 41 5.64 12.07 3.16
C PHE A 41 5.72 13.55 3.57
N GLY A 42 4.98 14.00 4.58
CA GLY A 42 5.06 15.39 5.07
C GLY A 42 6.50 15.83 5.41
N VAL A 43 7.32 14.91 5.94
CA VAL A 43 8.75 15.17 6.20
C VAL A 43 9.52 15.43 4.91
N TYR A 44 9.26 14.63 3.87
CA TYR A 44 9.86 14.84 2.56
C TYR A 44 9.40 16.16 1.95
N GLN A 45 8.12 16.52 2.08
CA GLN A 45 7.59 17.78 1.55
C GLN A 45 8.29 19.00 2.17
N ALA A 46 8.41 19.02 3.50
CA ALA A 46 9.11 20.09 4.22
C ALA A 46 10.59 20.15 3.79
N PHE A 47 11.28 19.00 3.82
CA PHE A 47 12.69 18.93 3.44
C PHE A 47 12.96 19.35 1.98
N TYR A 48 12.09 18.95 1.05
CA TYR A 48 12.20 19.34 -0.35
C TYR A 48 11.98 20.83 -0.55
N THR A 49 11.02 21.42 0.14
CA THR A 49 10.73 22.86 0.03
C THR A 49 11.89 23.71 0.59
N GLU A 50 12.47 23.27 1.70
CA GLU A 50 13.50 24.06 2.40
C GLU A 50 14.92 23.83 1.85
N ASN A 51 15.28 22.60 1.48
CA ASN A 51 16.68 22.21 1.32
C ASN A 51 17.04 21.55 -0.02
N TYR A 52 16.08 20.99 -0.77
CA TYR A 52 16.39 20.12 -1.92
C TYR A 52 15.87 20.59 -3.29
N LEU A 53 14.67 21.16 -3.30
CA LEU A 53 13.92 21.61 -4.48
C LEU A 53 13.48 23.07 -4.31
N THR A 54 14.41 23.93 -3.85
CA THR A 54 14.14 25.34 -3.54
C THR A 54 13.72 26.19 -4.74
N SER A 55 13.96 25.71 -5.97
CA SER A 55 13.49 26.34 -7.20
C SER A 55 12.02 26.03 -7.52
N GLU A 56 11.44 25.01 -6.90
CA GLU A 56 10.08 24.55 -7.16
C GLU A 56 9.11 25.09 -6.11
N SER A 57 7.87 25.35 -6.53
CA SER A 57 6.83 25.77 -5.59
C SER A 57 6.41 24.61 -4.68
N ALA A 58 5.98 24.89 -3.45
CA ALA A 58 5.42 23.88 -2.54
C ALA A 58 4.24 23.12 -3.18
N SER A 59 3.46 23.79 -4.04
CA SER A 59 2.38 23.15 -4.80
C SER A 59 2.89 22.19 -5.87
N THR A 60 4.05 22.45 -6.47
CA THR A 60 4.68 21.51 -7.42
C THR A 60 5.16 20.27 -6.66
N ILE A 61 5.77 20.47 -5.49
CA ILE A 61 6.29 19.37 -4.67
C ILE A 61 5.17 18.46 -4.13
N SER A 62 4.02 19.04 -3.74
CA SER A 62 2.89 18.26 -3.22
C SER A 62 2.23 17.33 -4.26
N TRP A 63 2.47 17.55 -5.56
CA TRP A 63 2.05 16.60 -6.61
C TRP A 63 2.68 15.22 -6.43
N ILE A 64 3.91 15.14 -5.91
CA ILE A 64 4.59 13.86 -5.67
C ILE A 64 3.75 13.03 -4.69
N GLY A 65 3.42 13.60 -3.52
CA GLY A 65 2.59 12.93 -2.51
C GLY A 65 1.18 12.60 -3.02
N SER A 66 0.60 13.50 -3.82
CA SER A 66 -0.73 13.30 -4.42
C SER A 66 -0.74 12.12 -5.39
N ILE A 67 0.30 11.96 -6.21
CA ILE A 67 0.44 10.85 -7.16
C ILE A 67 0.63 9.52 -6.42
N ILE A 68 1.37 9.50 -5.31
CA ILE A 68 1.51 8.31 -4.46
C ILE A 68 0.11 7.87 -3.98
N SER A 69 -0.64 8.77 -3.37
CA SER A 69 -2.00 8.50 -2.88
C SER A 69 -2.95 8.02 -3.99
N PHE A 70 -2.82 8.61 -5.18
CA PHE A 70 -3.56 8.21 -6.37
C PHE A 70 -3.26 6.77 -6.76
N PHE A 71 -1.99 6.37 -6.87
CA PHE A 71 -1.64 5.00 -7.25
C PHE A 71 -1.99 3.99 -6.17
N VAL A 72 -1.77 4.32 -4.90
CA VAL A 72 -2.09 3.46 -3.77
C VAL A 72 -3.57 3.07 -3.77
N THR A 73 -4.46 4.05 -3.99
CA THR A 73 -5.90 3.83 -4.01
C THR A 73 -6.38 3.30 -5.37
N GLY A 74 -5.88 3.90 -6.46
CA GLY A 74 -6.35 3.66 -7.82
C GLY A 74 -5.93 2.30 -8.38
N LEU A 75 -4.74 1.80 -8.03
CA LEU A 75 -4.30 0.47 -8.48
C LEU A 75 -5.10 -0.66 -7.84
N GLY A 76 -5.89 -0.40 -6.80
CA GLY A 76 -6.79 -1.40 -6.23
C GLY A 76 -7.76 -2.00 -7.26
N LEU A 77 -8.16 -1.21 -8.26
CA LEU A 77 -9.05 -1.67 -9.35
C LEU A 77 -8.40 -2.73 -10.24
N ILE A 78 -7.08 -2.68 -10.40
CA ILE A 78 -6.29 -3.63 -11.17
C ILE A 78 -5.92 -4.82 -10.28
N CYS A 79 -5.48 -4.55 -9.05
CA CYS A 79 -4.97 -5.56 -8.13
C CYS A 79 -6.03 -6.54 -7.66
N GLY A 80 -7.28 -6.12 -7.45
CA GLY A 80 -8.39 -7.00 -7.06
C GLY A 80 -8.57 -8.16 -8.04
N PRO A 81 -8.85 -7.90 -9.34
CA PRO A 81 -8.97 -8.96 -10.33
C PRO A 81 -7.71 -9.82 -10.52
N LEU A 82 -6.50 -9.25 -10.36
CA LEU A 82 -5.26 -10.04 -10.42
C LEU A 82 -5.13 -10.97 -9.21
N PHE A 83 -5.51 -10.51 -8.02
CA PHE A 83 -5.57 -11.31 -6.80
C PHE A 83 -6.55 -12.48 -6.98
N ASP A 84 -7.75 -12.21 -7.49
CA ASP A 84 -8.80 -13.22 -7.72
C ASP A 84 -8.37 -14.29 -8.74
N ARG A 85 -7.52 -13.93 -9.70
CA ARG A 85 -6.92 -14.86 -10.68
C ARG A 85 -5.77 -15.69 -10.13
N GLY A 86 -5.39 -15.48 -8.87
CA GLY A 86 -4.34 -16.22 -8.19
C GLY A 86 -2.93 -15.65 -8.34
N TYR A 87 -2.75 -14.48 -8.97
CA TYR A 87 -1.44 -13.84 -9.15
C TYR A 87 -0.91 -13.13 -7.90
N PHE A 88 -1.35 -13.54 -6.70
CA PHE A 88 -1.00 -12.92 -5.42
C PHE A 88 0.50 -12.66 -5.28
N TYR A 89 1.33 -13.70 -5.36
CA TYR A 89 2.78 -13.57 -5.13
C TYR A 89 3.45 -12.66 -6.16
N HIS A 90 3.01 -12.69 -7.42
CA HIS A 90 3.59 -11.85 -8.48
C HIS A 90 3.32 -10.36 -8.22
N VAL A 91 2.08 -10.03 -7.83
CA VAL A 91 1.68 -8.66 -7.54
C VAL A 91 2.33 -8.17 -6.25
N PHE A 92 2.30 -8.99 -5.20
CA PHE A 92 2.79 -8.61 -3.88
C PHE A 92 4.32 -8.48 -3.85
N ILE A 93 5.05 -9.50 -4.31
CA ILE A 93 6.52 -9.47 -4.37
C ILE A 93 6.99 -8.44 -5.41
N GLY A 94 6.31 -8.35 -6.56
CA GLY A 94 6.61 -7.34 -7.57
C GLY A 94 6.46 -5.91 -7.02
N GLY A 95 5.41 -5.65 -6.25
CA GLY A 95 5.20 -4.38 -5.56
C GLY A 95 6.28 -4.09 -4.51
N ALA A 96 6.67 -5.09 -3.71
CA ALA A 96 7.71 -4.96 -2.70
C ALA A 96 9.08 -4.64 -3.31
N ILE A 97 9.45 -5.34 -4.38
CA ILE A 97 10.68 -5.10 -5.13
C ILE A 97 10.65 -3.71 -5.76
N LEU A 98 9.54 -3.34 -6.40
CA LEU A 98 9.41 -2.04 -7.06
C LEU A 98 9.50 -0.89 -6.06
N GLN A 99 8.83 -0.98 -4.90
CA GLN A 99 8.94 0.02 -3.84
C GLN A 99 10.39 0.13 -3.34
N SER A 100 11.02 -0.99 -3.04
CA SER A 100 12.40 -1.04 -2.54
C SER A 100 13.38 -0.43 -3.54
N PHE A 101 13.30 -0.86 -4.80
CA PHE A 101 14.11 -0.34 -5.90
C PHE A 101 13.91 1.16 -6.07
N SER A 102 12.67 1.63 -6.04
CA SER A 102 12.35 3.05 -6.21
C SER A 102 12.89 3.92 -5.08
N LEU A 103 12.89 3.43 -3.84
CA LEU A 103 13.52 4.13 -2.71
C LEU A 103 15.05 4.19 -2.83
N PHE A 104 15.68 3.13 -3.33
CA PHE A 104 17.12 3.16 -3.62
C PHE A 104 17.47 4.09 -4.77
N MET A 105 16.63 4.14 -5.82
CA MET A 105 16.80 5.11 -6.92
C MET A 105 16.61 6.54 -6.42
N LEU A 106 15.65 6.78 -5.52
CA LEU A 106 15.41 8.09 -4.92
C LEU A 106 16.64 8.61 -4.16
N SER A 107 17.35 7.72 -3.45
CA SER A 107 18.59 8.05 -2.74
C SER A 107 19.70 8.59 -3.65
N MET A 108 19.67 8.27 -4.95
CA MET A 108 20.68 8.71 -5.93
C MET A 108 20.31 10.01 -6.66
N VAL A 109 19.10 10.55 -6.42
CA VAL A 109 18.63 11.75 -7.11
C VAL A 109 19.38 12.97 -6.61
N LYS A 110 19.97 13.76 -7.50
CA LYS A 110 20.69 14.99 -7.13
C LYS A 110 19.75 16.14 -6.79
N PRO A 111 20.17 17.11 -5.95
CA PRO A 111 19.39 18.30 -5.64
C PRO A 111 18.93 19.04 -6.92
N GLY A 112 17.74 19.63 -6.88
CA GLY A 112 17.16 20.36 -8.01
C GLY A 112 16.51 19.51 -9.12
N ASN A 113 16.53 18.18 -9.05
CA ASN A 113 15.95 17.31 -10.08
C ASN A 113 14.55 16.81 -9.74
N TYR A 114 13.55 17.70 -9.78
CA TYR A 114 12.16 17.37 -9.46
C TYR A 114 11.62 16.15 -10.22
N TYR A 115 11.86 16.07 -11.54
CA TYR A 115 11.34 14.97 -12.36
C TYR A 115 11.86 13.59 -11.94
N GLN A 116 13.11 13.51 -11.46
CA GLN A 116 13.67 12.24 -10.97
C GLN A 116 13.05 11.83 -9.64
N VAL A 117 12.82 12.80 -8.73
CA VAL A 117 12.07 12.58 -7.48
C VAL A 117 10.65 12.12 -7.78
N LEU A 118 9.96 12.80 -8.69
CA LEU A 118 8.59 12.48 -9.10
C LEU A 118 8.50 11.06 -9.67
N LEU A 119 9.44 10.67 -10.54
CA LEU A 119 9.45 9.35 -11.15
C LEU A 119 9.72 8.25 -10.11
N ALA A 120 10.75 8.42 -9.27
CA ALA A 120 11.12 7.41 -8.28
C ALA A 120 10.10 7.33 -7.15
N GLN A 121 9.77 8.46 -6.53
CA GLN A 121 8.92 8.51 -5.34
C GLN A 121 7.43 8.58 -5.69
N GLY A 122 7.03 9.40 -6.66
CA GLY A 122 5.63 9.51 -7.06
C GLY A 122 5.12 8.24 -7.73
N PHE A 123 5.72 7.89 -8.87
CA PHE A 123 5.30 6.74 -9.66
C PHE A 123 5.86 5.42 -9.11
N GLY A 124 7.17 5.31 -8.92
CA GLY A 124 7.81 4.05 -8.53
C GLY A 124 7.32 3.52 -7.19
N VAL A 125 7.45 4.34 -6.14
CA VAL A 125 6.95 3.98 -4.79
C VAL A 125 5.41 3.90 -4.78
N GLY A 126 4.71 4.84 -5.41
CA GLY A 126 3.24 4.82 -5.47
C GLY A 126 2.67 3.56 -6.12
N ILE A 127 3.23 3.12 -7.25
CA ILE A 127 2.83 1.89 -7.93
C ILE A 127 3.17 0.68 -7.06
N GLY A 128 4.40 0.61 -6.52
CA GLY A 128 4.83 -0.50 -5.67
C GLY A 128 3.90 -0.68 -4.46
N GLN A 129 3.56 0.40 -3.78
CA GLN A 129 2.63 0.37 -2.66
C GLN A 129 1.19 0.01 -3.07
N GLY A 130 0.69 0.56 -4.18
CA GLY A 130 -0.65 0.25 -4.67
C GLY A 130 -0.83 -1.21 -5.07
N LEU A 131 0.22 -1.84 -5.60
CA LEU A 131 0.23 -3.28 -5.87
C LEU A 131 0.11 -4.11 -4.59
N MET A 132 0.74 -3.68 -3.49
CA MET A 132 0.69 -4.42 -2.22
C MET A 132 -0.53 -4.12 -1.37
N TYR A 133 -1.11 -2.92 -1.50
CA TYR A 133 -2.15 -2.42 -0.61
C TYR A 133 -3.37 -3.34 -0.56
N VAL A 134 -4.00 -3.62 -1.71
CA VAL A 134 -5.20 -4.47 -1.78
C VAL A 134 -4.92 -5.93 -1.40
N PRO A 135 -3.89 -6.60 -1.95
CA PRO A 135 -3.59 -7.98 -1.58
C PRO A 135 -3.30 -8.18 -0.08
N SER A 136 -2.73 -7.18 0.60
CA SER A 136 -2.47 -7.22 2.05
C SER A 136 -3.74 -7.42 2.88
N PHE A 137 -4.86 -6.81 2.45
CA PHE A 137 -6.15 -6.98 3.11
C PHE A 137 -6.92 -8.18 2.58
N ALA A 138 -6.87 -8.43 1.26
CA ALA A 138 -7.61 -9.50 0.62
C ALA A 138 -7.20 -10.89 1.14
N VAL A 139 -5.91 -11.10 1.40
CA VAL A 139 -5.38 -12.38 1.93
C VAL A 139 -5.93 -12.73 3.32
N LEU A 140 -6.39 -11.74 4.10
CA LEU A 140 -6.97 -11.97 5.44
C LEU A 140 -8.32 -12.67 5.36
N SER A 141 -9.11 -12.36 4.33
CA SER A 141 -10.41 -12.99 4.08
C SER A 141 -10.32 -14.48 3.77
N HIS A 142 -9.13 -14.99 3.39
CA HIS A 142 -8.88 -16.41 3.16
C HIS A 142 -8.56 -17.18 4.44
N HIS A 143 -8.24 -16.47 5.52
CA HIS A 143 -7.81 -17.07 6.79
C HIS A 143 -8.85 -16.89 7.90
N PHE A 144 -9.66 -15.84 7.81
CA PHE A 144 -10.65 -15.49 8.82
C PHE A 144 -11.98 -15.21 8.15
N ASP A 145 -13.05 -15.78 8.68
CA ASP A 145 -14.42 -15.52 8.23
C ASP A 145 -15.14 -14.63 9.24
N ARG A 146 -15.30 -15.11 10.48
CA ARG A 146 -16.02 -14.40 11.54
C ARG A 146 -15.23 -13.21 12.10
N ARG A 147 -13.90 -13.29 12.12
CA ARG A 147 -13.00 -12.26 12.72
C ARG A 147 -12.29 -11.38 11.68
N ARG A 148 -12.67 -11.47 10.39
CA ARG A 148 -11.97 -10.78 9.30
C ARG A 148 -11.84 -9.28 9.52
N THR A 149 -12.91 -8.63 9.97
CA THR A 149 -12.93 -7.17 10.18
C THR A 149 -11.96 -6.75 11.28
N THR A 150 -11.90 -7.51 12.38
CA THR A 150 -10.95 -7.28 13.47
C THR A 150 -9.51 -7.41 12.97
N MET A 151 -9.22 -8.43 12.16
CA MET A 151 -7.88 -8.63 11.59
C MET A 151 -7.51 -7.52 10.60
N MET A 152 -8.45 -7.10 9.77
CA MET A 152 -8.26 -5.95 8.88
C MET A 152 -7.96 -4.67 9.67
N SER A 153 -8.65 -4.42 10.79
CA SER A 153 -8.36 -3.27 11.66
C SER A 153 -6.98 -3.37 12.32
N ILE A 154 -6.56 -4.55 12.76
CA ILE A 154 -5.20 -4.77 13.28
C ILE A 154 -4.17 -4.44 12.20
N VAL A 155 -4.33 -4.99 10.99
CA VAL A 155 -3.43 -4.70 9.86
C VAL A 155 -3.43 -3.22 9.49
N ALA A 156 -4.60 -2.57 9.49
CA ALA A 156 -4.72 -1.12 9.24
C ALA A 156 -3.99 -0.29 10.30
N SER A 157 -3.97 -0.71 11.57
CA SER A 157 -3.23 -0.03 12.63
C SER A 157 -1.70 0.01 12.37
N GLY A 158 -1.19 -0.93 11.58
CA GLY A 158 0.20 -0.94 11.13
C GLY A 158 0.56 0.29 10.32
N ALA A 159 -0.35 0.82 9.50
CA ALA A 159 -0.13 2.04 8.74
C ALA A 159 0.02 3.27 9.65
N SER A 160 -0.75 3.36 10.73
CA SER A 160 -0.63 4.47 11.70
C SER A 160 0.69 4.41 12.46
N LEU A 161 1.07 3.22 12.96
CA LEU A 161 2.34 3.02 13.65
C LEU A 161 3.54 3.27 12.72
N GLY A 162 3.44 2.81 11.47
CA GLY A 162 4.41 3.06 10.42
C GLY A 162 4.57 4.55 10.13
N GLY A 163 3.47 5.30 10.04
CA GLY A 163 3.49 6.75 9.89
C GLY A 163 4.30 7.46 10.96
N ILE A 164 4.06 7.12 12.24
CA ILE A 164 4.79 7.72 13.37
C ILE A 164 6.28 7.33 13.30
N ALA A 165 6.56 6.03 13.15
CA ALA A 165 7.93 5.52 13.14
C ALA A 165 8.75 6.08 11.96
N HIS A 166 8.19 6.05 10.75
CA HIS A 166 8.84 6.58 9.56
C HIS A 166 9.00 8.10 9.60
N THR A 167 8.04 8.85 10.14
CA THR A 167 8.16 10.31 10.32
C THR A 167 9.35 10.65 11.22
N ILE A 168 9.45 10.01 12.39
CA ILE A 168 10.57 10.23 13.33
C ILE A 168 11.90 9.82 12.70
N MET A 169 11.93 8.65 12.04
CA MET A 169 13.12 8.13 11.39
C MET A 169 13.60 9.08 10.28
N LEU A 170 12.71 9.47 9.36
CA LEU A 170 13.04 10.37 8.26
C LEU A 170 13.45 11.75 8.75
N ASN A 171 12.77 12.31 9.76
CA ASN A 171 13.13 13.62 10.29
C ASN A 171 14.57 13.61 10.85
N LYS A 172 14.94 12.56 11.61
CA LYS A 172 16.31 12.40 12.13
C LYS A 172 17.35 12.11 11.04
N LEU A 173 16.98 11.36 10.01
CA LEU A 173 17.91 10.97 8.94
C LEU A 173 18.17 12.13 7.97
N LEU A 174 17.12 12.87 7.59
CA LEU A 174 17.18 13.95 6.61
C LEU A 174 17.71 15.26 7.22
N ASN A 175 17.25 15.64 8.41
CA ASN A 175 17.73 16.85 9.11
C ASN A 175 18.96 16.59 9.99
N GLY A 176 19.42 15.34 10.06
CA GLY A 176 20.61 14.95 10.80
C GLY A 176 21.91 15.05 9.99
N PRO A 177 23.02 14.51 10.52
CA PRO A 177 24.34 14.63 9.90
C PRO A 177 24.53 13.77 8.64
N PHE A 178 23.59 12.87 8.33
CA PHE A 178 23.71 11.93 7.23
C PHE A 178 23.30 12.53 5.87
N GLY A 179 22.51 13.60 5.86
CA GLY A 179 22.00 14.23 4.64
C GLY A 179 21.00 13.36 3.87
N PHE A 180 20.53 13.88 2.73
CA PHE A 180 19.46 13.25 1.94
C PHE A 180 19.84 11.87 1.40
N GLU A 181 20.96 11.77 0.69
CA GLU A 181 21.33 10.53 -0.02
C GLU A 181 21.48 9.35 0.94
N ALA A 182 22.27 9.50 2.00
CA ALA A 182 22.48 8.45 2.99
C ALA A 182 21.23 8.22 3.86
N GLY A 183 20.50 9.28 4.23
CA GLY A 183 19.27 9.16 5.00
C GLY A 183 18.19 8.36 4.28
N VAL A 184 17.94 8.67 3.00
CA VAL A 184 17.00 7.90 2.17
C VAL A 184 17.51 6.48 1.94
N ARG A 185 18.82 6.25 1.77
CA ARG A 185 19.38 4.90 1.60
C ARG A 185 19.17 4.02 2.83
N ILE A 186 19.39 4.56 4.03
CA ILE A 186 19.18 3.85 5.29
C ILE A 186 17.69 3.52 5.45
N SER A 187 16.81 4.49 5.18
CA SER A 187 15.36 4.29 5.16
C SER A 187 14.95 3.19 4.17
N ALA A 188 15.49 3.22 2.95
CA ALA A 188 15.25 2.23 1.91
C ALA A 188 15.69 0.83 2.35
N GLY A 189 16.86 0.70 2.98
CA GLY A 189 17.34 -0.57 3.53
C GLY A 189 16.43 -1.14 4.61
N PHE A 190 15.98 -0.29 5.55
CA PHE A 190 15.03 -0.68 6.59
C PHE A 190 13.69 -1.14 6.01
N VAL A 191 13.10 -0.35 5.11
CA VAL A 191 11.83 -0.69 4.43
C VAL A 191 11.98 -2.00 3.64
N SER A 192 13.07 -2.18 2.90
CA SER A 192 13.33 -3.38 2.12
C SER A 192 13.43 -4.63 3.01
N MET A 193 14.09 -4.53 4.16
CA MET A 193 14.22 -5.64 5.11
C MET A 193 12.86 -6.03 5.70
N VAL A 194 12.04 -5.05 6.08
CA VAL A 194 10.70 -5.30 6.64
C VAL A 194 9.75 -5.86 5.58
N LEU A 195 9.79 -5.33 4.35
CA LEU A 195 9.03 -5.86 3.23
C LEU A 195 9.46 -7.29 2.85
N PHE A 196 10.76 -7.58 2.88
CA PHE A 196 11.26 -8.93 2.67
C PHE A 196 10.70 -9.90 3.72
N LEU A 197 10.72 -9.53 5.01
CA LEU A 197 10.11 -10.32 6.07
C LEU A 197 8.60 -10.49 5.86
N SER A 198 7.90 -9.42 5.45
CA SER A 198 6.49 -9.47 5.10
C SER A 198 6.21 -10.49 3.99
N CYS A 199 6.97 -10.48 2.90
CA CYS A 199 6.82 -11.44 1.81
C CYS A 199 7.03 -12.90 2.24
N LEU A 200 7.90 -13.16 3.23
CA LEU A 200 8.11 -14.51 3.78
C LEU A 200 6.97 -14.97 4.69
N LEU A 201 6.35 -14.03 5.40
CA LEU A 201 5.28 -14.30 6.37
C LEU A 201 3.91 -14.45 5.71
N VAL A 202 3.62 -13.66 4.67
CA VAL A 202 2.31 -13.70 4.01
C VAL A 202 2.18 -14.95 3.14
N ARG A 203 1.22 -15.80 3.49
CA ARG A 203 0.91 -17.03 2.76
C ARG A 203 -0.55 -17.05 2.37
N PRO A 204 -0.94 -16.80 1.11
CA PRO A 204 -2.30 -17.03 0.65
C PRO A 204 -2.70 -18.50 0.80
N ARG A 205 -3.86 -18.73 1.44
CA ARG A 205 -4.54 -20.03 1.42
C ARG A 205 -5.46 -20.04 0.20
N TYR A 206 -5.11 -20.81 -0.82
CA TYR A 206 -5.96 -20.98 -2.00
C TYR A 206 -7.00 -22.07 -1.73
N GLU A 207 -7.99 -21.78 -0.89
CA GLU A 207 -9.17 -22.64 -0.81
C GLU A 207 -10.13 -22.23 -1.92
N THR A 208 -10.16 -23.06 -2.96
CA THR A 208 -11.01 -22.94 -4.16
C THR A 208 -10.82 -21.65 -4.95
N VAL A 209 -10.06 -21.77 -6.05
CA VAL A 209 -10.19 -20.87 -7.20
C VAL A 209 -11.67 -20.82 -7.58
N GLN A 210 -12.39 -19.78 -7.15
CA GLN A 210 -13.67 -19.47 -7.77
C GLN A 210 -13.34 -19.11 -9.22
N LYS A 211 -13.68 -20.04 -10.12
CA LYS A 211 -13.53 -19.93 -11.56
C LYS A 211 -14.08 -18.56 -11.99
N THR A 212 -13.20 -17.60 -12.21
CA THR A 212 -13.61 -16.20 -12.37
C THR A 212 -14.28 -16.07 -13.74
N SER A 213 -15.52 -15.60 -13.74
CA SER A 213 -16.06 -14.84 -14.86
C SER A 213 -15.05 -13.74 -15.20
N SER A 214 -14.64 -13.63 -16.47
CA SER A 214 -13.67 -12.64 -16.91
C SER A 214 -14.15 -11.24 -16.52
N VAL A 215 -13.59 -10.67 -15.45
CA VAL A 215 -13.84 -9.27 -15.10
C VAL A 215 -13.22 -8.44 -16.20
N ASN A 216 -14.04 -7.99 -17.15
CA ASN A 216 -13.64 -7.03 -18.15
C ASN A 216 -13.35 -5.72 -17.41
N LEU A 217 -12.06 -5.40 -17.23
CA LEU A 217 -11.61 -4.21 -16.53
C LEU A 217 -12.30 -2.95 -17.08
N TRP A 218 -12.48 -2.89 -18.40
CA TRP A 218 -13.24 -1.85 -19.10
C TRP A 218 -14.72 -1.79 -18.72
N LYS A 219 -15.36 -2.94 -18.50
CA LYS A 219 -16.77 -3.00 -18.08
C LYS A 219 -16.89 -2.63 -16.60
N ALA A 220 -15.92 -3.00 -15.77
CA ALA A 220 -15.85 -2.62 -14.36
C ALA A 220 -15.58 -1.11 -14.18
N THR A 221 -14.61 -0.54 -14.91
CA THR A 221 -14.35 0.91 -14.92
C THR A 221 -15.58 1.66 -15.42
N LYS A 222 -16.15 1.25 -16.55
CA LYS A 222 -17.37 1.86 -17.09
C LYS A 222 -18.53 1.80 -16.10
N LYS A 223 -18.74 0.66 -15.43
CA LYS A 223 -19.79 0.50 -14.41
C LYS A 223 -19.55 1.41 -13.19
N CYS A 224 -18.31 1.53 -12.73
CA CYS A 224 -17.94 2.43 -11.64
C CYS A 224 -18.25 3.91 -11.97
N PHE A 225 -18.06 4.30 -13.23
CA PHE A 225 -18.38 5.65 -13.72
C PHE A 225 -19.84 5.85 -14.16
N THR A 226 -20.66 4.80 -14.22
CA THR A 226 -22.05 4.89 -14.71
C THR A 226 -23.08 4.69 -13.59
N GLU A 227 -22.73 3.97 -12.52
CA GLU A 227 -23.65 3.71 -11.42
C GLU A 227 -23.60 4.82 -10.37
N VAL A 228 -24.75 5.48 -10.14
CA VAL A 228 -24.93 6.57 -9.18
C VAL A 228 -24.42 6.22 -7.76
N PRO A 229 -24.66 5.02 -7.21
CA PRO A 229 -24.10 4.63 -5.90
C PRO A 229 -22.56 4.55 -5.89
N SER A 230 -21.95 4.08 -6.98
CA SER A 230 -20.50 3.99 -7.12
C SER A 230 -19.88 5.39 -7.22
N LEU A 231 -20.50 6.28 -8.00
CA LEU A 231 -20.09 7.68 -8.11
C LEU A 231 -20.20 8.42 -6.77
N LEU A 232 -21.31 8.24 -6.03
CA LEU A 232 -21.49 8.81 -4.69
C LEU A 232 -20.42 8.30 -3.71
N THR A 233 -20.05 7.02 -3.80
CA THR A 233 -19.02 6.42 -2.94
C THR A 233 -17.63 6.98 -3.29
N ILE A 234 -17.30 7.12 -4.57
CA ILE A 234 -16.05 7.74 -5.03
C ILE A 234 -15.99 9.21 -4.59
N LEU A 235 -17.08 9.96 -4.77
CA LEU A 235 -17.16 11.36 -4.39
C LEU A 235 -16.99 11.52 -2.88
N GLY A 236 -17.72 10.72 -2.08
CA GLY A 236 -17.63 10.72 -0.62
C GLY A 236 -16.24 10.33 -0.12
N PHE A 237 -15.62 9.30 -0.72
CA PHE A 237 -14.25 8.91 -0.39
C PHE A 237 -13.23 9.97 -0.78
N THR A 238 -13.45 10.66 -1.91
CA THR A 238 -12.60 11.78 -2.34
C THR A 238 -12.67 12.90 -1.32
N PHE A 239 -13.85 13.33 -0.90
CA PHE A 239 -14.02 14.36 0.13
C PHE A 239 -13.42 13.97 1.48
N PHE A 240 -13.59 12.71 1.88
CA PHE A 240 -12.94 12.18 3.08
C PHE A 240 -11.42 12.24 2.97
N GLN A 241 -10.86 11.85 1.82
CA GLN A 241 -9.41 11.90 1.60
C GLN A 241 -8.87 13.32 1.52
N THR A 242 -9.55 14.26 0.85
CA THR A 242 -9.12 15.67 0.89
C THR A 242 -9.16 16.24 2.30
N ALA A 243 -10.20 15.94 3.09
CA ALA A 243 -10.28 16.35 4.49
C ALA A 243 -9.18 15.73 5.35
N TYR A 244 -8.82 14.47 5.11
CA TYR A 244 -7.77 13.75 5.84
C TYR A 244 -6.35 14.22 5.47
N LEU A 245 -6.10 14.47 4.18
CA LEU A 245 -4.78 14.84 3.67
C LEU A 245 -4.45 16.32 3.89
N TYR A 246 -5.45 17.21 3.91
CA TYR A 246 -5.21 18.65 4.08
C TYR A 246 -4.43 18.99 5.37
N PRO A 247 -4.77 18.45 6.56
CA PRO A 247 -3.95 18.61 7.77
C PRO A 247 -2.55 18.01 7.63
N MET A 248 -2.39 16.86 6.97
CA MET A 248 -1.11 16.16 6.87
C MET A 248 -0.08 16.88 5.99
N PHE A 249 -0.54 17.66 5.00
CA PHE A 249 0.33 18.36 4.05
C PHE A 249 0.48 19.86 4.32
N TYR A 250 -0.44 20.50 5.04
CA TYR A 250 -0.50 21.97 5.16
C TYR A 250 -0.50 22.52 6.61
N LEU A 251 -0.54 21.66 7.64
CA LEU A 251 -0.29 22.03 9.05
C LEU A 251 1.06 21.49 9.50
#